data_AF-A0A1G0LBT4-F1
#
_entry.id   AF-A0A1G0LBT4-F1
#
_cell.length_a   1.000
_cell.length_b   1.000
_cell.length_c   1.000
_cell.angle_alpha   90.00
_cell.angle_beta   90.00
_cell.angle_gamma   90.00
#
_symmetry.space_group_name_H-M   'P 1'
#
loop_
_entity.id
_entity.type
_entity.pdbx_description
1 polymer ?
#
loop_
_entity_poly.entity_id
_entity_poly.type
_entity_poly.pdbx_seq_one_letter_code
_entity_poly.pdbx_strand_id
1 'polypeptide(L)'
;MHKDIRLHGMMGEHTEYFVMVVGNDAYQRYFFNIVQEEDQLRIFSPGNEMIISPDGISYQGNGGNFCEYMFGVDQPTSDLSKPEIINRLVMYGARSEEDGAVRFSDRTSGSETYDNIFFEGNAVCNYFFFVHSSLLSRKLKNQQEELVKLLGKSIKRSEAVGEERDDVIISELFPLLKDETSQLFVVKLMN
;
A
#
# COMPACT_ATOMS: atom_id res chain seq x y z
N MET A 1 10.95 4.65 18.41
CA MET A 1 9.59 4.08 18.51
C MET A 1 8.63 5.11 17.94
N HIS A 2 8.05 4.84 16.78
CA HIS A 2 7.03 5.71 16.20
C HIS A 2 5.70 5.42 16.91
N LYS A 3 4.84 6.44 17.04
CA LYS A 3 3.47 6.21 17.51
C LYS A 3 2.64 5.73 16.33
N ASP A 4 2.01 4.58 16.48
CA ASP A 4 1.09 4.01 15.51
C ASP A 4 -0.28 3.73 16.13
N ILE A 5 -1.29 3.68 15.26
CA ILE A 5 -2.63 3.17 15.54
C ILE A 5 -2.79 1.91 14.72
N ARG A 6 -3.29 0.85 15.35
CA ARG A 6 -3.63 -0.41 14.69
C ARG A 6 -5.10 -0.70 14.86
N LEU A 7 -5.79 -0.91 13.75
CA LEU A 7 -7.14 -1.45 13.70
C LEU A 7 -7.04 -2.83 13.07
N HIS A 8 -7.68 -3.80 13.69
CA HIS A 8 -7.77 -5.16 13.20
C HIS A 8 -9.25 -5.56 13.17
N GLY A 9 -9.67 -6.20 12.09
CA GLY A 9 -10.99 -6.81 11.99
C GLY A 9 -11.08 -7.81 10.84
N MET A 10 -12.30 -8.29 10.63
CA MET A 10 -12.64 -9.16 9.51
C MET A 10 -13.59 -8.43 8.56
N MET A 11 -13.46 -8.73 7.28
CA MET A 11 -14.39 -8.33 6.23
C MET A 11 -14.95 -9.58 5.55
N GLY A 12 -16.28 -9.70 5.50
CA GLY A 12 -16.92 -10.94 5.08
C GLY A 12 -16.55 -12.14 5.96
N GLU A 13 -16.48 -13.33 5.36
CA GLU A 13 -16.25 -14.58 6.11
C GLU A 13 -14.77 -14.98 6.22
N HIS A 14 -13.91 -14.50 5.32
CA HIS A 14 -12.57 -15.06 5.14
C HIS A 14 -11.43 -14.04 5.12
N THR A 15 -11.72 -12.75 4.93
CA THR A 15 -10.65 -11.75 4.80
C THR A 15 -10.38 -11.05 6.13
N GLU A 16 -9.18 -11.24 6.66
CA GLU A 16 -8.68 -10.50 7.82
C GLU A 16 -7.95 -9.23 7.33
N TYR A 17 -8.18 -8.09 8.01
CA TYR A 17 -7.52 -6.83 7.66
C TYR A 17 -6.83 -6.20 8.86
N PHE A 18 -5.66 -5.60 8.60
CA PHE A 18 -4.95 -4.77 9.57
C PHE A 18 -4.69 -3.40 8.97
N VAL A 19 -5.16 -2.34 9.63
CA VAL A 19 -4.89 -0.95 9.24
C VAL A 19 -3.92 -0.36 10.24
N MET A 20 -2.76 0.05 9.76
CA MET A 20 -1.71 0.67 10.53
C MET A 20 -1.50 2.10 10.07
N VAL A 21 -1.56 3.05 11.01
CA VAL A 21 -1.36 4.48 10.71
C VAL A 21 -0.28 5.03 11.60
N VAL A 22 0.74 5.63 10.97
CA VAL A 22 1.97 6.08 11.64
C VAL A 22 2.19 7.56 11.34
N GLY A 23 2.45 8.34 12.39
CA GLY A 23 2.70 9.78 12.30
C GLY A 23 2.80 10.43 13.68
N ASN A 24 3.49 11.57 13.80
CA ASN A 24 3.71 12.22 15.10
C ASN A 24 2.41 12.66 15.81
N ASP A 25 1.30 12.79 15.06
CA ASP A 25 -0.06 13.08 15.56
C ASP A 25 -1.12 12.14 14.96
N ALA A 26 -0.78 10.85 14.72
CA ALA A 26 -1.70 9.89 14.09
C ALA A 26 -3.11 9.90 14.73
N TYR A 27 -3.19 10.04 16.07
CA TYR A 27 -4.44 10.10 16.84
C TYR A 27 -5.34 11.30 16.54
N GLN A 28 -4.80 12.42 16.03
CA GLN A 28 -5.58 13.63 15.78
C GLN A 28 -6.17 13.70 14.38
N ARG A 29 -5.71 12.83 13.46
CA ARG A 29 -6.00 12.92 12.02
C ARG A 29 -6.30 11.56 11.39
N TYR A 30 -6.53 10.54 12.20
CA TYR A 30 -6.98 9.23 11.76
C TYR A 30 -8.50 9.25 11.59
N PHE A 31 -8.97 8.96 10.39
CA PHE A 31 -10.39 8.85 10.10
C PHE A 31 -10.69 7.48 9.51
N PHE A 32 -11.49 6.70 10.22
CA PHE A 32 -12.14 5.53 9.67
C PHE A 32 -13.64 5.65 9.87
N ASN A 33 -14.41 5.12 8.93
CA ASN A 33 -15.86 5.02 9.05
C ASN A 33 -16.24 3.56 8.80
N ILE A 34 -16.95 2.96 9.75
CA ILE A 34 -17.57 1.64 9.57
C ILE A 34 -19.01 1.91 9.13
N VAL A 35 -19.29 1.64 7.85
CA VAL A 35 -20.62 1.81 7.27
C VAL A 35 -21.38 0.51 7.50
N GLN A 36 -22.05 0.40 8.65
CA GLN A 36 -22.74 -0.83 9.06
C GLN A 36 -23.82 -1.28 8.07
N GLU A 37 -24.47 -0.35 7.37
CA GLU A 37 -25.51 -0.68 6.37
C GLU A 37 -24.93 -1.31 5.11
N GLU A 38 -23.67 -1.04 4.77
CA GLU A 38 -23.00 -1.51 3.56
C GLU A 38 -21.92 -2.56 3.84
N ASP A 39 -21.69 -2.88 5.12
CA ASP A 39 -20.59 -3.73 5.61
C ASP A 39 -19.23 -3.31 5.04
N GLN A 40 -18.89 -2.02 5.15
CA GLN A 40 -17.66 -1.47 4.61
C GLN A 40 -16.82 -0.76 5.66
N LEU A 41 -15.50 -0.92 5.55
CA LEU A 41 -14.52 -0.11 6.26
C LEU A 41 -13.91 0.90 5.30
N ARG A 42 -14.12 2.19 5.58
CA ARG A 42 -13.55 3.29 4.82
C ARG A 42 -12.42 3.96 5.60
N ILE A 43 -11.25 4.06 4.98
CA ILE A 43 -10.01 4.64 5.52
C ILE A 43 -9.65 5.83 4.64
N PHE A 44 -9.45 7.01 5.22
CA PHE A 44 -9.18 8.20 4.42
C PHE A 44 -8.25 9.22 5.07
N SER A 45 -7.60 9.99 4.21
CA SER A 45 -6.81 11.17 4.53
C SER A 45 -6.99 12.20 3.41
N PRO A 46 -6.58 13.48 3.58
CA PRO A 46 -6.75 14.45 2.51
C PRO A 46 -6.09 13.99 1.19
N GLY A 47 -6.94 13.76 0.17
CA GLY A 47 -6.52 13.31 -1.16
C GLY A 47 -6.41 11.80 -1.36
N ASN A 48 -6.60 10.98 -0.31
CA ASN A 48 -6.52 9.52 -0.39
C ASN A 48 -7.71 8.84 0.29
N GLU A 49 -8.17 7.76 -0.30
CA GLU A 49 -9.24 6.92 0.24
C GLU A 49 -9.00 5.47 -0.13
N MET A 50 -9.30 4.57 0.81
CA MET A 50 -9.42 3.15 0.58
C MET A 50 -10.71 2.66 1.26
N ILE A 51 -11.46 1.83 0.54
CA ILE A 51 -12.64 1.15 1.05
C ILE A 51 -12.37 -0.34 0.97
N ILE A 52 -12.56 -1.03 2.09
CA ILE A 52 -12.56 -2.49 2.20
C ILE A 52 -14.03 -2.90 2.30
N SER A 53 -14.49 -3.73 1.37
CA SER A 53 -15.86 -4.24 1.28
C SER A 53 -15.86 -5.77 1.25
N PRO A 54 -17.02 -6.44 1.32
CA PRO A 54 -17.08 -7.91 1.31
C PRO A 54 -16.54 -8.55 0.02
N ASP A 55 -16.55 -7.81 -1.09
CA ASP A 55 -16.13 -8.33 -2.41
C ASP A 55 -14.68 -7.96 -2.79
N GLY A 56 -14.06 -7.03 -2.06
CA GLY A 56 -12.71 -6.57 -2.37
C GLY A 56 -12.39 -5.18 -1.81
N ILE A 57 -11.57 -4.43 -2.55
CA ILE A 57 -11.22 -3.06 -2.21
C ILE A 57 -11.50 -2.09 -3.35
N SER A 58 -11.68 -0.83 -2.98
CA SER A 58 -11.52 0.29 -3.91
C SER A 58 -10.60 1.35 -3.30
N TYR A 59 -9.90 2.08 -4.16
CA TYR A 59 -8.93 3.08 -3.73
C TYR A 59 -8.90 4.29 -4.65
N GLN A 60 -8.49 5.41 -4.08
CA GLN A 60 -8.22 6.67 -4.75
C GLN A 60 -7.06 7.38 -4.07
N GLY A 61 -6.26 8.12 -4.84
CA GLY A 61 -5.17 8.93 -4.32
C GLY A 61 -3.79 8.42 -4.75
N ASN A 62 -2.81 8.51 -3.87
CA ASN A 62 -1.44 8.06 -4.11
C ASN A 62 -1.15 6.69 -3.46
N GLY A 63 0.08 6.22 -3.64
CA GLY A 63 0.55 4.96 -3.09
C GLY A 63 0.35 3.78 -4.04
N GLY A 64 0.12 2.60 -3.47
CA GLY A 64 0.14 1.36 -4.23
C GLY A 64 -0.04 0.13 -3.36
N ASN A 65 0.25 -1.02 -3.95
CA ASN A 65 0.27 -2.31 -3.27
C ASN A 65 1.60 -3.03 -3.45
N PHE A 66 1.92 -3.89 -2.49
CA PHE A 66 3.10 -4.73 -2.52
C PHE A 66 2.88 -6.04 -1.76
N CYS A 67 3.60 -7.07 -2.19
CA CYS A 67 3.62 -8.39 -1.58
C CYS A 67 4.93 -9.11 -1.96
N GLU A 68 5.29 -10.16 -1.24
CA GLU A 68 6.42 -11.01 -1.61
C GLU A 68 6.12 -11.77 -2.91
N TYR A 69 7.12 -11.91 -3.79
CA TYR A 69 7.00 -12.79 -4.95
C TYR A 69 6.96 -14.24 -4.50
N MET A 70 5.82 -14.88 -4.70
CA MET A 70 5.65 -16.31 -4.43
C MET A 70 6.15 -17.16 -5.60
N PHE A 71 6.52 -18.40 -5.31
CA PHE A 71 7.03 -19.33 -6.32
C PHE A 71 6.02 -19.52 -7.46
N GLY A 72 6.48 -19.37 -8.71
CA GLY A 72 5.66 -19.57 -9.91
C GLY A 72 4.87 -18.34 -10.37
N VAL A 73 5.02 -17.18 -9.71
CA VAL A 73 4.48 -15.89 -10.20
C VAL A 73 5.38 -15.31 -11.28
N ASP A 74 4.78 -14.75 -12.34
CA ASP A 74 5.50 -14.00 -13.36
C ASP A 74 6.14 -12.74 -12.76
N GLN A 75 7.47 -12.69 -12.83
CA GLN A 75 8.26 -11.53 -12.39
C GLN A 75 8.69 -10.69 -13.59
N PRO A 76 8.63 -9.35 -13.51
CA PRO A 76 9.23 -8.49 -14.52
C PRO A 76 10.71 -8.82 -14.70
N THR A 77 11.21 -8.87 -15.94
CA THR A 77 12.62 -9.16 -16.24
C THR A 77 13.59 -8.21 -15.50
N SER A 78 13.18 -6.96 -15.28
CA SER A 78 13.95 -5.98 -14.51
C SER A 78 14.18 -6.40 -13.06
N ASP A 79 13.23 -7.12 -12.48
CA ASP A 79 13.26 -7.60 -11.11
C ASP A 79 14.06 -8.92 -11.04
N LEU A 80 13.81 -9.86 -11.96
CA LEU A 80 14.57 -11.11 -12.08
C LEU A 80 16.08 -10.92 -12.21
N SER A 81 16.50 -9.82 -12.84
CA SER A 81 17.93 -9.50 -13.00
C SER A 81 18.66 -9.12 -11.71
N LYS A 82 17.91 -8.88 -10.61
CA LYS A 82 18.43 -8.39 -9.33
C LYS A 82 17.95 -9.31 -8.20
N PRO A 83 18.80 -10.25 -7.74
CA PRO A 83 18.39 -11.27 -6.78
C PRO A 83 17.94 -10.69 -5.43
N GLU A 84 18.29 -9.44 -5.12
CA GLU A 84 17.82 -8.75 -3.91
C GLU A 84 16.39 -8.21 -4.01
N ILE A 85 15.76 -8.25 -5.18
CA ILE A 85 14.35 -7.87 -5.35
C ILE A 85 13.48 -9.09 -5.08
N ILE A 86 12.77 -9.04 -3.95
CA ILE A 86 11.95 -10.14 -3.44
C ILE A 86 10.46 -9.79 -3.38
N ASN A 87 10.10 -8.50 -3.50
CA ASN A 87 8.71 -8.06 -3.43
C ASN A 87 8.22 -7.45 -4.76
N ARG A 88 6.99 -7.79 -5.13
CA ARG A 88 6.20 -7.09 -6.14
C ARG A 88 5.77 -5.75 -5.58
N LEU A 89 5.90 -4.68 -6.37
CA LEU A 89 5.37 -3.35 -6.03
C LEU A 89 4.62 -2.78 -7.24
N VAL A 90 3.35 -2.47 -7.05
CA VAL A 90 2.49 -1.82 -8.04
C VAL A 90 2.07 -0.45 -7.50
N MET A 91 2.49 0.61 -8.19
CA MET A 91 2.07 1.98 -7.87
C MET A 91 0.80 2.32 -8.66
N TYR A 92 -0.16 3.02 -8.04
CA TYR A 92 -1.38 3.38 -8.75
C TYR A 92 -1.13 4.33 -9.91
N GLY A 93 -1.81 4.10 -11.04
CA GLY A 93 -1.67 4.91 -12.25
C GLY A 93 -0.33 4.76 -12.98
N ALA A 94 0.51 3.80 -12.57
CA ALA A 94 1.76 3.46 -13.23
C ALA A 94 1.55 2.50 -14.40
N ARG A 95 2.31 2.69 -15.48
CA ARG A 95 2.36 1.77 -16.63
C ARG A 95 3.81 1.61 -17.07
N SER A 96 4.18 0.39 -17.43
CA SER A 96 5.44 0.14 -18.12
C SER A 96 5.28 0.47 -19.60
N GLU A 97 6.24 1.18 -20.16
CA GLU A 97 6.43 1.36 -21.60
C GLU A 97 7.27 0.19 -22.15
N GLU A 98 7.34 0.07 -23.49
CA GLU A 98 8.09 -1.00 -24.17
C GLU A 98 9.60 -0.97 -23.88
N ASP A 99 10.15 0.21 -23.56
CA ASP A 99 11.55 0.42 -23.20
C ASP A 99 11.86 0.14 -21.72
N GLY A 100 10.85 -0.29 -20.95
CA GLY A 100 10.95 -0.54 -19.50
C GLY A 100 10.87 0.73 -18.64
N ALA A 101 10.63 1.91 -19.23
CA ALA A 101 10.36 3.11 -18.46
C ALA A 101 8.98 3.03 -17.80
N VAL A 102 8.88 3.50 -16.56
CA VAL A 102 7.58 3.61 -15.86
C VAL A 102 7.02 5.01 -16.09
N ARG A 103 5.81 5.09 -16.65
CA ARG A 103 5.05 6.34 -16.75
C ARG A 103 3.90 6.36 -15.76
N PHE A 104 3.75 7.51 -15.10
CA PHE A 104 2.65 7.78 -14.19
C PHE A 104 1.59 8.66 -14.84
N SER A 105 0.34 8.45 -14.45
CA SER A 105 -0.81 9.25 -14.84
C SER A 105 -1.60 9.72 -13.62
N ASP A 106 -2.47 10.72 -13.79
CA ASP A 106 -3.38 11.16 -12.73
C ASP A 106 -4.59 10.22 -12.53
N ARG A 107 -4.68 9.13 -13.32
CA ARG A 107 -5.71 8.10 -13.16
C ARG A 107 -5.22 7.04 -12.18
N THR A 108 -5.35 7.34 -10.89
CA THR A 108 -4.85 6.48 -9.81
C THR A 108 -5.96 5.75 -9.05
N SER A 109 -7.23 6.03 -9.34
CA SER A 109 -8.34 5.30 -8.73
C SER A 109 -8.53 3.92 -9.36
N GLY A 110 -8.96 2.96 -8.56
CA GLY A 110 -9.20 1.59 -9.00
C GLY A 110 -9.95 0.77 -7.96
N SER A 111 -10.19 -0.48 -8.30
CA SER A 111 -10.81 -1.48 -7.43
C SER A 111 -10.29 -2.85 -7.81
N GLU A 112 -10.14 -3.72 -6.82
CA GLU A 112 -9.69 -5.10 -7.01
C GLU A 112 -10.55 -6.03 -6.15
N THR A 113 -10.95 -7.18 -6.71
CA THR A 113 -11.63 -8.22 -5.94
C THR A 113 -10.64 -8.99 -5.08
N TYR A 114 -11.11 -9.64 -4.03
CA TYR A 114 -10.24 -10.53 -3.23
C TYR A 114 -9.66 -11.67 -4.06
N ASP A 115 -10.45 -12.23 -4.99
CA ASP A 115 -9.94 -13.22 -5.95
C ASP A 115 -8.72 -12.67 -6.70
N ASN A 116 -8.79 -11.48 -7.29
CA ASN A 116 -7.64 -10.91 -8.00
C ASN A 116 -6.45 -10.68 -7.07
N ILE A 117 -6.69 -10.12 -5.87
CA ILE A 117 -5.64 -9.81 -4.90
C ILE A 117 -4.86 -11.07 -4.49
N PHE A 118 -5.57 -12.16 -4.18
CA PHE A 118 -4.95 -13.38 -3.66
C PHE A 118 -4.52 -14.36 -4.77
N PHE A 119 -5.19 -14.40 -5.93
CA PHE A 119 -4.77 -15.20 -7.08
C PHE A 119 -3.61 -14.57 -7.86
N GLU A 120 -3.65 -13.27 -8.18
CA GLU A 120 -2.57 -12.63 -8.96
C GLU A 120 -1.31 -12.38 -8.12
N GLY A 121 -1.46 -12.23 -6.81
CA GLY A 121 -0.32 -12.15 -5.90
C GLY A 121 0.31 -13.51 -5.61
N ASN A 122 -0.48 -14.60 -5.68
CA ASN A 122 -0.21 -15.89 -5.03
C ASN A 122 0.26 -15.76 -3.57
N ALA A 123 0.07 -14.59 -2.97
CA ALA A 123 0.57 -14.22 -1.66
C ALA A 123 -0.53 -14.39 -0.64
N VAL A 124 -0.18 -15.04 0.47
CA VAL A 124 -1.07 -15.16 1.65
C VAL A 124 -1.40 -13.78 2.23
N CYS A 125 -0.48 -12.82 2.03
CA CYS A 125 -0.58 -11.48 2.56
C CYS A 125 -0.33 -10.43 1.46
N ASN A 126 -1.22 -9.44 1.38
CA ASN A 126 -1.08 -8.29 0.49
C ASN A 126 -1.10 -6.99 1.29
N TYR A 127 -0.10 -6.15 1.04
CA TYR A 127 -0.02 -4.82 1.65
C TYR A 127 -0.42 -3.74 0.66
N PHE A 128 -1.12 -2.74 1.16
CA PHE A 128 -1.46 -1.51 0.47
C PHE A 128 -0.95 -0.35 1.28
N PHE A 129 -0.61 0.75 0.62
CA PHE A 129 -0.18 1.94 1.32
C PHE A 129 -0.61 3.20 0.59
N PHE A 130 -0.75 4.27 1.35
CA PHE A 130 -0.82 5.64 0.84
C PHE A 130 -0.22 6.60 1.87
N VAL A 131 0.14 7.80 1.42
CA VAL A 131 0.82 8.80 2.25
C VAL A 131 0.07 10.12 2.18
N HIS A 132 -0.19 10.68 3.36
CA HIS A 132 -0.56 12.08 3.48
C HIS A 132 0.66 12.88 3.94
N SER A 133 1.06 13.89 3.17
CA SER A 133 2.16 14.79 3.50
C SER A 133 1.95 16.13 2.81
N SER A 134 2.29 17.22 3.50
CA SER A 134 2.26 18.56 2.92
C SER A 134 3.44 18.84 1.99
N LEU A 135 4.50 18.02 2.05
CA LEU A 135 5.69 18.12 1.20
C LEU A 135 5.52 17.46 -0.16
N LEU A 136 4.57 16.53 -0.29
CA LEU A 136 4.26 15.89 -1.56
C LEU A 136 3.65 16.88 -2.56
N SER A 137 3.95 16.67 -3.84
CA SER A 137 3.37 17.48 -4.92
C SER A 137 1.84 17.53 -4.87
N ARG A 138 1.21 18.60 -5.39
CA ARG A 138 -0.27 18.64 -5.51
C ARG A 138 -0.83 17.76 -6.62
N LYS A 139 -0.01 17.37 -7.60
CA LYS A 139 -0.43 16.53 -8.74
C LYS A 139 -0.16 15.07 -8.44
N LEU A 140 -1.18 14.22 -8.56
CA LEU A 140 -1.10 12.79 -8.23
C LEU A 140 0.02 12.07 -8.98
N LYS A 141 0.18 12.35 -10.28
CA LYS A 141 1.30 11.82 -11.06
C LYS A 141 2.65 12.06 -10.38
N ASN A 142 2.90 13.29 -9.94
CA ASN A 142 4.16 13.68 -9.31
C ASN A 142 4.30 13.06 -7.92
N GLN A 143 3.22 12.96 -7.15
CA GLN A 143 3.23 12.26 -5.86
C GLN A 143 3.69 10.81 -6.04
N GLN A 144 3.18 10.10 -7.05
CA GLN A 144 3.59 8.72 -7.31
C GLN A 144 5.05 8.58 -7.71
N GLU A 145 5.55 9.49 -8.56
CA GLU A 145 6.97 9.55 -8.92
C GLU A 145 7.87 9.83 -7.70
N GLU A 146 7.44 10.70 -6.79
CA GLU A 146 8.15 11.01 -5.55
C GLU A 146 8.15 9.82 -4.60
N LEU A 147 6.99 9.20 -4.37
CA LEU A 147 6.83 8.06 -3.47
C LEU A 147 7.61 6.84 -3.93
N VAL A 148 7.57 6.48 -5.21
CA VAL A 148 8.33 5.32 -5.72
C VAL A 148 9.84 5.53 -5.59
N LYS A 149 10.33 6.78 -5.72
CA LYS A 149 11.75 7.12 -5.52
C LYS A 149 12.16 7.04 -4.05
N LEU A 150 11.26 7.41 -3.14
CA LEU A 150 11.53 7.38 -1.69
C LEU A 150 11.44 5.97 -1.12
N LEU A 151 10.38 5.23 -1.46
CA LEU A 151 10.00 3.98 -0.79
C LEU A 151 10.29 2.74 -1.63
N GLY A 152 10.29 2.85 -2.95
CA GLY A 152 10.24 1.68 -3.84
C GLY A 152 11.41 0.73 -3.69
N LYS A 153 12.62 1.24 -3.45
CA LYS A 153 13.80 0.39 -3.20
C LYS A 153 13.68 -0.39 -1.89
N SER A 154 13.24 0.26 -0.82
CA SER A 154 13.08 -0.39 0.49
C SER A 154 11.97 -1.43 0.43
N ILE A 155 10.80 -1.09 -0.14
CA ILE A 155 9.69 -2.02 -0.32
C ILE A 155 10.14 -3.24 -1.13
N LYS A 156 10.79 -3.06 -2.29
CA LYS A 156 11.16 -4.19 -3.17
C LYS A 156 12.16 -5.18 -2.57
N ARG A 157 12.86 -4.81 -1.49
CA ARG A 157 13.99 -5.57 -0.93
C ARG A 157 13.80 -5.96 0.55
N SER A 158 12.65 -5.64 1.13
CA SER A 158 12.40 -5.84 2.56
C SER A 158 11.95 -7.28 2.82
N GLU A 159 12.74 -8.02 3.60
CA GLU A 159 12.38 -9.37 4.07
C GLU A 159 11.18 -9.33 5.02
N ALA A 160 10.94 -8.19 5.68
CA ALA A 160 9.82 -8.00 6.59
C ALA A 160 8.44 -8.18 5.94
N VAL A 161 8.35 -8.08 4.62
CA VAL A 161 7.10 -8.33 3.87
C VAL A 161 6.72 -9.81 3.90
N GLY A 162 7.66 -10.71 3.59
CA GLY A 162 7.45 -12.16 3.63
C GLY A 162 7.41 -12.72 5.06
N GLU A 163 8.12 -12.08 6.00
CA GLU A 163 8.05 -12.42 7.43
C GLU A 163 6.82 -11.84 8.15
N GLU A 164 5.98 -11.06 7.44
CA GLU A 164 4.80 -10.40 7.98
C GLU A 164 5.10 -9.49 9.20
N ARG A 165 6.28 -8.89 9.21
CA ARG A 165 6.80 -8.03 10.28
C ARG A 165 6.37 -6.58 10.08
N ASP A 166 5.08 -6.34 10.30
CA ASP A 166 4.42 -5.03 10.15
C ASP A 166 5.16 -3.89 10.87
N ASP A 167 5.68 -4.16 12.08
CA ASP A 167 6.47 -3.22 12.87
C ASP A 167 7.75 -2.78 12.16
N VAL A 168 8.42 -3.73 11.51
CA VAL A 168 9.66 -3.51 10.76
C VAL A 168 9.37 -2.75 9.49
N ILE A 169 8.36 -3.16 8.71
CA ILE A 169 7.91 -2.46 7.49
C ILE A 169 7.67 -0.98 7.78
N ILE A 170 6.89 -0.67 8.81
CA ILE A 170 6.62 0.70 9.23
C ILE A 170 7.91 1.45 9.59
N SER A 171 8.79 0.82 10.37
CA SER A 171 10.04 1.43 10.82
C SER A 171 11.04 1.68 9.68
N GLU A 172 10.95 0.91 8.61
CA GLU A 172 11.76 1.10 7.40
C GLU A 172 11.20 2.20 6.51
N LEU A 173 9.88 2.24 6.32
CA LEU A 173 9.25 3.15 5.36
C LEU A 173 9.02 4.55 5.89
N PHE A 174 8.52 4.70 7.12
CA PHE A 174 8.11 6.00 7.65
C PHE A 174 9.27 7.02 7.71
N PRO A 175 10.50 6.67 8.18
CA PRO A 175 11.61 7.62 8.21
C PRO A 175 12.04 8.13 6.82
N LEU A 176 11.77 7.37 5.75
CA LEU A 176 12.13 7.76 4.38
C LEU A 176 11.27 8.91 3.85
N LEU A 177 10.10 9.15 4.44
CA LEU A 177 9.23 10.27 4.07
C LEU A 177 9.85 11.62 4.42
N LYS A 178 10.77 11.67 5.39
CA LYS A 178 11.48 12.89 5.83
C LYS A 178 10.55 14.08 6.13
N ASP A 179 9.34 13.78 6.59
CA ASP A 179 8.31 14.74 6.96
C ASP A 179 7.70 14.32 8.30
N GLU A 180 8.00 15.08 9.35
CA GLU A 180 7.51 14.84 10.70
C GLU A 180 5.98 14.99 10.82
N THR A 181 5.36 15.68 9.86
CA THR A 181 3.90 15.89 9.80
C THR A 181 3.19 14.89 8.89
N SER A 182 3.95 14.02 8.21
CA SER A 182 3.38 13.01 7.34
C SER A 182 2.66 11.92 8.11
N GLN A 183 1.73 11.28 7.41
CA GLN A 183 1.06 10.07 7.86
C GLN A 183 1.28 8.99 6.81
N LEU A 184 1.81 7.86 7.25
CA LEU A 184 1.88 6.65 6.45
C LEU A 184 0.72 5.74 6.86
N PHE A 185 -0.07 5.34 5.88
CA PHE A 185 -1.10 4.33 6.03
C PHE A 185 -0.60 3.05 5.38
N VAL A 186 -0.62 1.95 6.13
CA VAL A 186 -0.36 0.61 5.62
C VAL A 186 -1.57 -0.25 5.95
N VAL A 187 -2.12 -0.93 4.95
CA VAL A 187 -3.26 -1.83 5.08
C VAL A 187 -2.80 -3.21 4.66
N LYS A 188 -2.89 -4.19 5.56
CA LYS A 188 -2.60 -5.60 5.30
C LYS A 188 -3.92 -6.33 5.09
N LEU A 189 -4.00 -7.15 4.05
CA LEU A 189 -5.10 -8.08 3.81
C LEU A 189 -4.56 -9.51 3.82
N MET A 190 -5.26 -10.40 4.51
CA MET A 190 -4.95 -11.82 4.60
C MET A 190 -6.20 -12.66 4.31
N ASN A 191 -6.00 -13.82 3.70
CA ASN A 191 -7.03 -14.82 3.40
C ASN A 191 -6.75 -16.13 4.15
#